data_AF-A0A7J6PYF8-F1
#
_entry.id   AF-A0A7J6PYF8-F1
#
_cell.length_a   1.000
_cell.length_b   1.000
_cell.length_c   1.000
_cell.angle_alpha   90.00
_cell.angle_beta   90.00
_cell.angle_gamma   90.00
#
_symmetry.space_group_name_H-M   'P 1'
#
loop_
_entity.id
_entity.type
_entity.pdbx_description
1 polymer ?
#
loop_
_entity_poly.entity_id
_entity_poly.type
_entity_poly.pdbx_seq_one_letter_code
_entity_poly.pdbx_strand_id
1 'polypeptide(L)'
;TLDAALDTVKNSPLMMADLMLTTGHVQGCVAGAAHTSADVARSALQTVGVKKGLKTASSFFVIAKDDITYLFADCGFCIAPSIAQLAEIAITTAQTCEDVLATTPRVAMLSFSTFGSAKHEYVT
;
A
#
# COMPACT_ATOMS: atom_id res chain seq x y z
N THR A 1 -17.73 22.76 -0.36
CA THR A 1 -18.34 23.37 -1.56
C THR A 1 -17.37 23.23 -2.72
N LEU A 2 -17.80 23.50 -3.96
CA LEU A 2 -16.89 23.45 -5.12
C LEU A 2 -15.71 24.42 -4.98
N ASP A 3 -15.96 25.64 -4.49
CA ASP A 3 -14.91 26.64 -4.29
C ASP A 3 -13.87 26.19 -3.28
N ALA A 4 -14.29 25.58 -2.17
CA ALA A 4 -13.37 25.04 -1.17
C ALA A 4 -12.52 23.87 -1.71
N ALA A 5 -13.10 23.03 -2.56
CA ALA A 5 -12.36 21.94 -3.21
C ALA A 5 -11.31 22.50 -4.18
N LEU A 6 -11.67 23.47 -5.00
CA LEU A 6 -10.75 24.15 -5.93
C LEU A 6 -9.62 24.86 -5.18
N ASP A 7 -9.93 25.54 -4.08
CA ASP A 7 -8.92 26.20 -3.25
C ASP A 7 -7.93 25.19 -2.65
N THR A 8 -8.45 24.08 -2.11
CA THR A 8 -7.63 23.00 -1.55
C THR A 8 -6.65 22.44 -2.58
N VAL A 9 -7.12 22.18 -3.80
CA VAL A 9 -6.29 21.65 -4.90
C VAL A 9 -5.23 22.65 -5.33
N LYS A 10 -5.56 23.93 -5.44
CA LYS A 10 -4.60 24.99 -5.82
C LYS A 10 -3.47 25.14 -4.80
N ASN A 11 -3.78 24.93 -3.53
CA ASN A 11 -2.84 25.11 -2.42
C ASN A 11 -2.13 23.81 -1.99
N SER A 12 -2.42 22.68 -2.64
CA SER A 12 -1.84 21.36 -2.32
C SER A 12 -1.15 20.74 -3.54
N PRO A 13 0.19 20.75 -3.63
CA PRO A 13 0.90 20.11 -4.74
C PRO A 13 0.63 18.60 -4.81
N LEU A 14 0.39 17.95 -3.65
CA LEU A 14 0.04 16.54 -3.58
C LEU A 14 -1.30 16.26 -4.27
N MET A 15 -2.36 17.00 -3.91
CA MET A 15 -3.68 16.80 -4.50
C MET A 15 -3.72 17.20 -5.97
N MET A 16 -2.95 18.22 -6.38
CA MET A 16 -2.80 18.55 -7.79
C MET A 16 -2.18 17.40 -8.58
N ALA A 17 -1.08 16.82 -8.09
CA ALA A 17 -0.42 15.69 -8.75
C ALA A 17 -1.33 14.45 -8.82
N ASP A 18 -2.06 14.16 -7.73
CA ASP A 18 -3.00 13.04 -7.69
C ASP A 18 -4.20 13.26 -8.65
N LEU A 19 -4.65 14.51 -8.82
CA LEU A 19 -5.68 14.84 -9.81
C LEU A 19 -5.16 14.71 -11.24
N MET A 20 -3.91 15.12 -11.51
CA MET A 20 -3.28 14.87 -12.80
C MET A 20 -3.19 13.36 -13.09
N LEU A 21 -2.93 12.53 -12.08
CA LEU A 21 -2.92 11.06 -12.22
C LEU A 21 -4.32 10.52 -12.54
N THR A 22 -5.33 10.88 -11.76
CA THR A 22 -6.71 10.39 -11.95
C THR A 22 -7.36 10.86 -13.25
N THR A 23 -6.92 12.00 -13.78
CA THR A 23 -7.37 12.54 -15.08
C THR A 23 -6.50 12.09 -16.26
N GLY A 24 -5.49 11.25 -16.03
CA GLY A 24 -4.67 10.63 -17.08
C GLY A 24 -3.58 11.52 -17.69
N HIS A 25 -3.24 12.65 -17.05
CA HIS A 25 -2.15 13.51 -17.50
C HIS A 25 -0.76 12.95 -17.14
N VAL A 26 -0.69 12.08 -16.12
CA VAL A 26 0.53 11.36 -15.69
C VAL A 26 0.19 9.91 -15.33
N GLN A 27 1.21 9.04 -15.24
CA GLN A 27 1.05 7.59 -14.98
C GLN A 27 1.44 7.18 -13.55
N GLY A 28 2.03 8.08 -12.77
CA GLY A 28 2.39 7.82 -11.38
C GLY A 28 2.80 9.09 -10.65
N CYS A 29 2.84 9.01 -9.32
CA CYS A 29 3.24 10.11 -8.44
C CYS A 29 4.28 9.60 -7.43
N VAL A 30 5.34 10.37 -7.22
CA VAL A 30 6.36 10.13 -6.19
C VAL A 30 6.47 11.38 -5.33
N ALA A 31 6.28 11.22 -4.03
CA ALA A 31 6.30 12.31 -3.06
C ALA A 31 6.93 11.84 -1.73
N GLY A 32 6.98 12.73 -0.74
CA GLY A 32 7.45 12.41 0.61
C GLY A 32 8.82 13.00 0.98
N ALA A 33 9.56 13.55 0.03
CA ALA A 33 10.83 14.24 0.34
C ALA A 33 10.64 15.52 1.17
N ALA A 34 9.55 16.26 0.89
CA ALA A 34 9.21 17.52 1.56
C ALA A 34 7.87 17.46 2.34
N HIS A 35 7.20 16.31 2.33
CA HIS A 35 5.88 16.10 2.94
C HIS A 35 5.91 14.85 3.80
N THR A 36 5.12 14.81 4.87
CA THR A 36 5.06 13.63 5.73
C THR A 36 4.38 12.46 5.00
N SER A 37 4.70 11.22 5.38
CA SER A 37 4.01 10.04 4.84
C SER A 37 2.49 10.11 5.06
N ALA A 38 2.06 10.70 6.18
CA ALA A 38 0.65 10.90 6.49
C ALA A 38 -0.04 11.87 5.51
N ASP A 39 0.65 12.94 5.10
CA ASP A 39 0.09 13.90 4.13
C ASP A 39 -0.01 13.31 2.73
N VAL A 40 1.02 12.57 2.30
CA VAL A 40 1.03 11.86 1.01
C VAL A 40 -0.09 10.82 0.97
N ALA A 41 -0.18 9.97 2.00
CA ALA A 41 -1.21 8.94 2.10
C ALA A 41 -2.62 9.53 2.13
N ARG A 42 -2.85 10.60 2.91
CA ARG A 42 -4.15 11.26 3.00
C ARG A 42 -4.57 11.82 1.65
N SER A 43 -3.67 12.51 0.96
CA SER A 43 -3.93 13.06 -0.38
C SER A 43 -4.34 11.97 -1.35
N ALA A 44 -3.52 10.91 -1.46
CA ALA A 44 -3.76 9.81 -2.39
C ALA A 44 -5.07 9.06 -2.10
N LEU A 45 -5.38 8.79 -0.82
CA LEU A 45 -6.61 8.12 -0.43
C LEU A 45 -7.88 8.95 -0.70
N GLN A 46 -7.80 10.28 -0.59
CA GLN A 46 -8.93 11.17 -0.85
C GLN A 46 -9.20 11.38 -2.34
N THR A 47 -8.18 11.23 -3.18
CA THR A 47 -8.23 11.57 -4.61
C THR A 47 -8.20 10.33 -5.50
N VAL A 48 -7.13 9.53 -5.43
CA VAL A 48 -6.93 8.30 -6.20
C VAL A 48 -7.75 7.15 -5.62
N GLY A 49 -7.78 7.03 -4.30
CA GLY A 49 -8.40 5.92 -3.59
C GLY A 49 -7.66 4.60 -3.75
N VAL A 50 -8.31 3.51 -3.35
CA VAL A 50 -7.80 2.14 -3.51
C VAL A 50 -8.35 1.48 -4.77
N LYS A 51 -7.64 0.46 -5.28
CA LYS A 51 -8.09 -0.32 -6.44
C LYS A 51 -9.50 -0.87 -6.20
N LYS A 52 -10.36 -0.80 -7.22
CA LYS A 52 -11.74 -1.31 -7.17
C LYS A 52 -11.77 -2.74 -6.62
N GLY A 53 -12.60 -2.95 -5.59
CA GLY A 53 -12.76 -4.26 -4.93
C GLY A 53 -11.86 -4.47 -3.71
N LEU A 54 -10.88 -3.59 -3.47
CA LEU A 54 -10.08 -3.57 -2.26
C LEU A 54 -10.57 -2.50 -1.29
N LYS A 55 -10.26 -2.68 -0.01
CA LYS A 55 -10.53 -1.68 1.04
C LYS A 55 -9.26 -1.18 1.73
N THR A 56 -8.15 -1.87 1.51
CA THR A 56 -6.89 -1.66 2.23
C THR A 56 -5.82 -1.15 1.29
N ALA A 57 -5.19 -0.04 1.65
CA ALA A 57 -3.88 0.34 1.12
C ALA A 57 -2.82 -0.29 2.03
N SER A 58 -1.75 -0.81 1.43
CA SER A 58 -0.64 -1.44 2.12
C SER A 58 0.68 -0.96 1.52
N SER A 59 1.77 -1.20 2.24
CA SER A 59 3.13 -0.97 1.75
C SER A 59 3.89 -2.28 1.59
N PHE A 60 4.98 -2.24 0.84
CA PHE A 60 5.93 -3.33 0.78
C PHE A 60 7.36 -2.78 0.69
N PHE A 61 8.32 -3.56 1.15
CA PHE A 61 9.74 -3.36 0.85
C PHE A 61 10.24 -4.45 -0.07
N VAL A 62 11.10 -4.07 -1.02
CA VAL A 62 11.93 -5.00 -1.77
C VAL A 62 13.18 -5.28 -0.96
N ILE A 63 13.38 -6.54 -0.56
CA ILE A 63 14.54 -6.98 0.22
C ILE A 63 15.40 -7.86 -0.68
N ALA A 64 16.55 -7.36 -1.10
CA ALA A 64 17.56 -8.13 -1.83
C ALA A 64 18.56 -8.72 -0.83
N LYS A 65 18.69 -10.04 -0.81
CA LYS A 65 19.67 -10.77 0.01
C LYS A 65 20.30 -11.87 -0.84
N ASP A 66 21.61 -11.74 -1.07
CA ASP A 66 22.35 -12.64 -1.96
C ASP A 66 21.65 -12.68 -3.33
N ASP A 67 21.39 -13.88 -3.87
CA ASP A 67 20.68 -14.07 -5.14
C ASP A 67 19.16 -14.14 -4.99
N ILE A 68 18.61 -13.82 -3.82
CA ILE A 68 17.17 -13.93 -3.52
C ILE A 68 16.59 -12.54 -3.25
N THR A 69 15.47 -12.24 -3.92
CA THR A 69 14.68 -11.03 -3.65
C THR A 69 13.37 -11.42 -2.98
N TYR A 70 13.01 -10.72 -1.90
CA TYR A 70 11.77 -10.89 -1.16
C TYR A 70 10.94 -9.60 -1.22
N LEU A 71 9.62 -9.75 -1.09
CA LEU A 71 8.72 -8.66 -0.73
C LEU A 71 8.27 -8.84 0.71
N PHE A 72 8.51 -7.83 1.54
CA PHE A 72 8.01 -7.78 2.93
C PHE A 72 6.85 -6.80 3.00
N ALA A 73 5.68 -7.25 3.45
CA ALA A 73 4.45 -6.45 3.51
C ALA A 73 3.56 -6.89 4.69
N ASP A 74 2.80 -6.02 5.36
CA ASP A 74 2.82 -4.55 5.30
C ASP A 74 3.78 -3.99 6.36
N CYS A 75 4.66 -3.06 5.98
CA CYS A 75 5.72 -2.56 6.83
C CYS A 75 5.63 -1.06 7.14
N GLY A 76 4.53 -0.39 6.80
CA GLY A 76 4.46 1.07 6.85
C GLY A 76 3.07 1.69 6.86
N PHE A 77 1.99 0.92 6.70
CA PHE A 77 0.64 1.48 6.60
C PHE A 77 -0.31 0.95 7.68
N CYS A 78 -0.57 -0.35 7.71
CA CYS A 78 -1.52 -0.99 8.61
C CYS A 78 -0.85 -1.43 9.92
N ILE A 79 -1.11 -0.72 11.02
CA ILE A 79 -0.52 -0.97 12.35
C ILE A 79 -0.91 -2.34 12.91
N ALA A 80 -2.21 -2.66 12.86
CA ALA A 80 -2.76 -3.91 13.36
C ALA A 80 -3.86 -4.39 12.38
N PRO A 81 -3.47 -5.08 11.29
CA PRO A 81 -4.42 -5.50 10.26
C PRO A 81 -5.40 -6.53 10.83
N SER A 82 -6.69 -6.34 10.57
CA SER A 82 -7.69 -7.41 10.75
C SER A 82 -7.39 -8.58 9.81
N ILE A 83 -7.99 -9.75 10.08
CA ILE A 83 -7.83 -10.95 9.23
C ILE A 83 -8.15 -10.65 7.75
N ALA A 84 -9.20 -9.88 7.50
CA ALA A 84 -9.58 -9.49 6.13
C ALA A 84 -8.53 -8.59 5.47
N GLN A 85 -7.99 -7.63 6.21
CA GLN A 85 -6.92 -6.76 5.71
C GLN A 85 -5.63 -7.55 5.47
N LEU A 86 -5.30 -8.49 6.36
CA LEU A 86 -4.12 -9.34 6.21
C LEU A 86 -4.22 -10.24 4.96
N ALA A 87 -5.41 -10.75 4.65
CA ALA A 87 -5.67 -11.46 3.40
C ALA A 87 -5.57 -10.55 2.17
N GLU A 88 -6.12 -9.33 2.22
CA GLU A 88 -5.98 -8.34 1.14
C GLU A 88 -4.49 -7.97 0.90
N ILE A 89 -3.72 -7.77 1.97
CA ILE A 89 -2.27 -7.51 1.91
C ILE A 89 -1.54 -8.67 1.23
N ALA A 90 -1.84 -9.91 1.62
CA ALA A 90 -1.21 -11.10 1.02
C ALA A 90 -1.48 -11.20 -0.48
N ILE A 91 -2.74 -11.02 -0.91
CA ILE A 91 -3.15 -11.09 -2.32
C ILE A 91 -2.52 -9.97 -3.14
N THR A 92 -2.56 -8.73 -2.64
CA THR A 92 -2.01 -7.56 -3.34
C THR A 92 -0.49 -7.60 -3.44
N THR A 93 0.19 -8.11 -2.41
CA THR A 93 1.64 -8.32 -2.43
C THR A 93 2.04 -9.42 -3.40
N ALA A 94 1.25 -10.51 -3.49
CA ALA A 94 1.45 -11.55 -4.50
C ALA A 94 1.37 -11.00 -5.92
N GLN A 95 0.35 -10.17 -6.21
CA GLN A 95 0.24 -9.48 -7.51
C GLN A 95 1.43 -8.55 -7.77
N THR A 96 1.84 -7.79 -6.76
CA THR A 96 3.02 -6.90 -6.85
C THR A 96 4.29 -7.68 -7.18
N CYS A 97 4.45 -8.88 -6.63
CA CYS A 97 5.57 -9.77 -6.92
C CYS A 97 5.62 -10.15 -8.41
N GLU A 98 4.46 -10.51 -8.99
CA GLU A 98 4.36 -10.80 -10.41
C GLU A 98 4.68 -9.57 -11.26
N ASP A 99 4.08 -8.42 -10.92
CA ASP A 99 4.18 -7.19 -11.70
C ASP A 99 5.58 -6.56 -11.65
N VAL A 100 6.26 -6.61 -10.49
CA VAL A 100 7.53 -5.91 -10.24
C VAL A 100 8.75 -6.83 -10.35
N LEU A 101 8.64 -8.08 -9.87
CA LEU A 101 9.75 -9.04 -9.85
C LEU A 101 9.66 -10.08 -10.96
N ALA A 102 8.57 -10.12 -11.75
CA ALA A 102 8.36 -11.05 -12.85
C ALA A 102 8.56 -12.53 -12.45
N THR A 103 8.15 -12.89 -11.24
CA THR A 103 8.29 -14.25 -10.69
C THR A 103 6.98 -14.75 -10.09
N THR A 104 6.82 -16.08 -10.04
CA THR A 104 5.67 -16.70 -9.38
C THR A 104 5.72 -16.47 -7.87
N PRO A 105 4.68 -15.87 -7.26
CA PRO A 105 4.67 -15.54 -5.86
C PRO A 105 4.53 -16.79 -4.99
N ARG A 106 5.33 -16.84 -3.92
CA ARG A 106 5.20 -17.83 -2.84
C ARG A 106 5.00 -17.09 -1.53
N VAL A 107 3.74 -16.96 -1.12
CA VAL A 107 3.36 -16.16 0.04
C VAL A 107 3.46 -17.00 1.32
N ALA A 108 4.10 -16.43 2.36
CA ALA A 108 4.13 -17.00 3.70
C ALA A 108 3.48 -16.02 4.68
N MET A 109 2.46 -16.49 5.41
CA MET A 109 1.85 -15.72 6.50
C MET A 109 2.65 -15.97 7.78
N LEU A 110 3.36 -14.95 8.25
CA LEU A 110 4.26 -15.10 9.39
C LEU A 110 3.50 -15.02 10.72
N SER A 111 3.86 -15.93 11.62
CA SER A 111 3.32 -16.04 12.98
C SER A 111 4.40 -16.63 13.89
N PHE A 112 4.26 -16.44 15.19
CA PHE A 112 5.06 -17.20 16.16
C PHE A 112 4.56 -18.66 16.32
N SER A 113 3.40 -18.99 15.75
CA SER A 113 2.87 -20.35 15.68
C SER A 113 3.11 -20.94 14.30
N THR A 114 3.43 -22.24 14.23
CA THR A 114 3.57 -22.98 12.98
C THR A 114 2.76 -24.25 13.10
N PHE A 115 1.77 -24.44 12.23
CA PHE A 115 0.83 -25.57 12.26
C PHE A 115 0.20 -25.81 13.64
N GLY A 116 -0.13 -24.74 14.37
CA GLY A 116 -0.79 -24.82 15.67
C GLY A 116 0.14 -25.13 16.85
N SER A 117 1.45 -24.92 16.70
CA SER A 117 2.42 -25.07 17.80
C SER A 117 2.10 -24.17 19.01
N ALA A 118 1.39 -23.06 18.81
CA ALA A 118 0.86 -22.20 19.86
C ALA A 118 -0.62 -21.84 19.61
N LYS A 119 -1.34 -21.53 20.70
CA LYS A 119 -2.72 -21.03 20.70
C LYS A 119 -2.78 -19.66 21.36
N HIS A 120 -3.19 -18.64 20.60
CA HIS A 120 -3.33 -17.25 21.07
C HIS A 120 -4.28 -16.50 20.13
N GLU A 121 -4.86 -15.38 20.58
CA GLU A 121 -5.70 -14.50 19.75
C GLU A 121 -4.96 -13.85 18.56
N TYR A 122 -3.63 -13.83 18.57
CA TYR A 122 -2.78 -13.22 17.53
C TYR A 122 -2.07 -14.27 16.67
N VAL A 123 -2.47 -15.54 16.77
CA VAL A 123 -2.03 -16.55 15.83
C VAL A 123 -2.77 -16.31 14.51
N THR A 124 -2.02 -15.89 13.49
CA THR A 124 -2.48 -15.79 12.09
C THR A 124 -2.40 -17.14 11.39
#